data_AF-A0A4Y3TMX4-F1
#
_entry.id   AF-A0A4Y3TMX4-F1
#
_cell.length_a   1.000
_cell.length_b   1.000
_cell.length_c   1.000
_cell.angle_alpha   90.00
_cell.angle_beta   90.00
_cell.angle_gamma   90.00
#
_symmetry.space_group_name_H-M   'P 1'
#
loop_
_entity.id
_entity.type
_entity.pdbx_description
1 polymer ?
#
loop_
_entity_poly.entity_id
_entity_poly.type
_entity_poly.pdbx_seq_one_letter_code
_entity_poly.pdbx_strand_id
1 'polypeptide(L)'
;MEPNLVQFKKGVLELCVLALLAKADSYGYDIASRLSDAIDMGEGTIYPLMRRMQKDGLVSTYFVESPSGPPRKYYTLTEQGRQSLNSQRTAWTAFTKAVHAVLGSDDTPSPAPAASSPTPTTLTVQKTVRNTQA
;
A
#
# COMPACT_ATOMS: atom_id res chain seq x y z
N MET A 1 3.17 -23.84 10.21
CA MET A 1 2.47 -22.83 9.40
C MET A 1 1.39 -23.56 8.63
N GLU A 2 0.12 -23.16 8.76
CA GLU A 2 -1.00 -23.79 8.07
C GLU A 2 -0.73 -23.83 6.56
N PRO A 3 -0.66 -25.01 5.91
CA PRO A 3 -0.17 -25.14 4.53
C PRO A 3 -0.92 -24.27 3.52
N ASN A 4 -2.22 -24.10 3.73
CA ASN A 4 -3.10 -23.34 2.83
C ASN A 4 -2.96 -21.83 3.00
N LEU A 5 -2.58 -21.35 4.18
CA LEU A 5 -2.52 -19.91 4.48
C LEU A 5 -1.46 -19.21 3.62
N VAL A 6 -0.34 -19.89 3.34
CA VAL A 6 0.70 -19.36 2.46
C VAL A 6 0.18 -19.14 1.03
N GLN A 7 -0.68 -20.03 0.54
CA GLN A 7 -1.26 -19.90 -0.80
C GLN A 7 -2.26 -18.74 -0.86
N PHE A 8 -3.10 -18.58 0.16
CA PHE A 8 -4.01 -17.43 0.24
C PHE A 8 -3.25 -16.10 0.28
N LYS A 9 -2.21 -16.00 1.12
CA LYS A 9 -1.36 -14.81 1.21
C LYS A 9 -0.68 -14.49 -0.13
N LYS A 10 -0.14 -15.49 -0.82
CA LYS A 10 0.46 -15.31 -2.17
C LYS A 10 -0.55 -14.81 -3.19
N GLY A 11 -1.79 -15.30 -3.12
CA GLY A 11 -2.88 -14.88 -4.02
C GLY A 11 -3.27 -13.42 -3.90
N VAL A 12 -3.12 -12.81 -2.72
CA VAL A 12 -3.49 -11.41 -2.47
C VAL A 12 -2.30 -10.45 -2.42
N LEU A 13 -1.07 -10.95 -2.50
CA LEU A 13 0.13 -10.14 -2.25
C LEU A 13 0.25 -8.96 -3.22
N GLU A 14 -0.06 -9.16 -4.50
CA GLU A 14 -0.04 -8.09 -5.51
C GLU A 14 -1.07 -7.00 -5.19
N LEU A 15 -2.30 -7.38 -4.86
CA LEU A 15 -3.35 -6.46 -4.41
C LEU A 15 -2.88 -5.64 -3.20
N CYS A 16 -2.20 -6.26 -2.24
CA CYS A 16 -1.65 -5.56 -1.08
C CYS A 16 -0.57 -4.54 -1.46
N VAL A 17 0.37 -4.89 -2.35
CA VAL A 17 1.39 -3.94 -2.84
C VAL A 17 0.73 -2.75 -3.55
N LEU A 18 -0.20 -3.01 -4.46
CA LEU A 18 -0.92 -1.96 -5.18
C LEU A 18 -1.70 -1.05 -4.23
N ALA A 19 -2.35 -1.63 -3.21
CA ALA A 19 -3.11 -0.87 -2.22
C ALA A 19 -2.23 0.01 -1.32
N LEU A 20 -1.01 -0.43 -0.99
CA LEU A 20 -0.04 0.40 -0.27
C LEU A 20 0.42 1.59 -1.12
N LEU A 21 0.82 1.34 -2.36
CA LEU A 21 1.32 2.36 -3.28
C LEU A 21 0.23 3.34 -3.74
N ALA A 22 -1.05 2.96 -3.69
CA ALA A 22 -2.15 3.88 -3.95
C ALA A 22 -2.31 4.98 -2.88
N LYS A 23 -1.74 4.79 -1.67
CA LYS A 23 -1.77 5.79 -0.60
C LYS A 23 -0.62 6.77 -0.72
N ALA A 24 0.58 6.27 -1.02
CA ALA A 24 1.78 7.07 -1.22
C ALA A 24 2.86 6.21 -1.90
N ASP A 25 3.74 6.88 -2.65
CA ASP A 25 4.97 6.28 -3.14
C ASP A 25 5.84 5.81 -1.97
N SER A 26 6.51 4.67 -2.12
CA SER A 26 7.32 4.09 -1.05
C SER A 26 8.56 3.38 -1.58
N TYR A 27 9.61 3.35 -0.77
CA TYR A 27 10.84 2.65 -1.12
C TYR A 27 10.71 1.16 -0.80
N GLY A 28 11.41 0.33 -1.58
CA GLY A 28 11.17 -1.11 -1.60
C GLY A 28 11.22 -1.80 -0.22
N TYR A 29 12.11 -1.36 0.66
CA TYR A 29 12.19 -1.89 2.03
C TYR A 29 10.96 -1.55 2.88
N ASP A 30 10.42 -0.33 2.83
CA ASP A 30 9.23 0.03 3.60
C ASP A 30 7.99 -0.76 3.12
N ILE A 31 7.88 -1.00 1.81
CA ILE A 31 6.84 -1.89 1.26
C ILE A 31 7.02 -3.32 1.79
N ALA A 32 8.24 -3.86 1.75
CA ALA A 32 8.53 -5.20 2.22
C ALA A 32 8.29 -5.38 3.72
N SER A 33 8.72 -4.42 4.53
CA SER A 33 8.51 -4.40 5.98
C SER A 33 7.02 -4.41 6.31
N ARG A 34 6.23 -3.49 5.73
CA ARG A 34 4.80 -3.40 6.01
C ARG A 34 4.03 -4.66 5.62
N LEU A 35 4.41 -5.31 4.53
CA LEU A 35 3.78 -6.57 4.11
C LEU A 35 4.24 -7.76 4.95
N SER A 36 5.50 -7.79 5.36
CA SER A 36 5.98 -8.77 6.33
C SER A 36 5.19 -8.66 7.64
N ASP A 37 4.97 -7.45 8.14
CA ASP A 37 4.23 -7.24 9.40
C ASP A 37 2.73 -7.54 9.26
N ALA A 38 2.11 -7.12 8.15
CA ALA A 38 0.66 -7.22 7.99
C ALA A 38 0.16 -8.61 7.58
N ILE A 39 0.92 -9.32 6.75
CA ILE A 39 0.49 -10.61 6.17
C ILE A 39 1.55 -11.70 6.29
N ASP A 40 2.62 -11.48 7.07
CA ASP A 40 3.65 -12.48 7.37
C ASP A 40 4.14 -13.18 6.10
N MET A 41 4.64 -12.35 5.18
CA MET A 41 5.21 -12.74 3.89
C MET A 41 6.68 -12.31 3.86
N GLY A 42 7.57 -13.25 3.56
CA GLY A 42 9.00 -12.99 3.53
C GLY A 42 9.45 -12.10 2.36
N GLU A 43 10.51 -11.33 2.59
CA GLU A 43 11.15 -10.45 1.60
C GLU A 43 11.51 -11.18 0.30
N GLY A 44 11.92 -12.46 0.40
CA GLY A 44 12.24 -13.32 -0.74
C GLY A 44 11.06 -13.57 -1.70
N THR A 45 9.83 -13.27 -1.29
CA THR A 45 8.64 -13.29 -2.15
C THR A 45 8.27 -11.89 -2.63
N ILE A 46 8.42 -10.88 -1.77
CA ILE A 46 7.99 -9.51 -2.06
C ILE A 46 8.87 -8.84 -3.12
N TYR A 47 10.20 -8.93 -3.00
CA TYR A 47 11.08 -8.27 -3.98
C TYR A 47 10.97 -8.83 -5.41
N PRO A 48 10.91 -10.16 -5.62
CA PRO A 48 10.64 -10.71 -6.96
C PRO A 48 9.28 -10.28 -7.52
N LEU A 49 8.24 -10.25 -6.68
CA LEU A 49 6.93 -9.74 -7.08
C LEU A 49 7.02 -8.29 -7.56
N MET A 50 7.65 -7.41 -6.78
CA MET A 50 7.78 -6.00 -7.16
C MET A 50 8.57 -5.81 -8.47
N ARG A 51 9.59 -6.64 -8.71
CA ARG A 51 10.30 -6.66 -10.00
C ARG A 51 9.38 -7.09 -11.15
N ARG A 52 8.54 -8.10 -10.93
CA ARG A 52 7.53 -8.53 -11.91
C ARG A 52 6.51 -7.43 -12.17
N MET A 53 5.93 -6.82 -11.13
CA MET A 53 4.97 -5.72 -11.27
C MET A 53 5.56 -4.53 -12.04
N GLN A 54 6.85 -4.23 -11.85
CA GLN A 54 7.55 -3.22 -12.63
C GLN A 54 7.64 -3.63 -14.11
N LYS A 55 8.00 -4.87 -14.40
CA LYS A 55 8.04 -5.42 -15.77
C LYS A 55 6.66 -5.40 -16.44
N ASP A 56 5.61 -5.67 -15.69
CA ASP A 56 4.22 -5.74 -16.17
C ASP A 56 3.57 -4.35 -16.31
N GLY A 57 4.31 -3.28 -16.01
CA GLY A 57 3.85 -1.90 -16.15
C GLY A 57 2.90 -1.43 -15.04
N LEU A 58 2.67 -2.23 -13.98
CA LEU A 58 1.78 -1.87 -12.88
C LEU A 58 2.38 -0.80 -11.96
N VAL A 59 3.70 -0.77 -11.85
CA VAL A 59 4.45 0.20 -11.06
C VAL A 59 5.64 0.73 -11.86
N SER A 60 6.01 1.97 -11.61
CA SER A 60 7.27 2.54 -12.10
C SER A 60 8.19 2.83 -10.91
N THR A 61 9.45 3.13 -11.19
CA THR A 61 10.45 3.35 -10.14
C THR A 61 11.32 4.55 -10.43
N TYR A 62 11.70 5.27 -9.38
CA TYR A 62 12.61 6.40 -9.44
C TYR A 62 13.56 6.35 -8.24
N PHE A 63 14.71 7.02 -8.35
CA PHE A 63 15.65 7.12 -7.24
C PHE A 63 15.46 8.44 -6.50
N VAL A 64 15.52 8.37 -5.18
CA VAL A 64 15.51 9.54 -4.29
C VAL A 64 16.79 9.54 -3.49
N GLU A 65 17.45 10.69 -3.42
CA GLU A 65 18.65 10.85 -2.59
C GLU A 65 18.32 10.58 -1.12
N SER A 66 19.23 9.87 -0.45
CA SER A 66 19.13 9.63 0.99
C SER A 66 19.96 10.66 1.73
N PRO A 67 19.51 11.14 2.91
CA PRO A 67 20.33 12.02 3.77
C PRO A 67 21.69 11.41 4.13
N SER A 68 21.76 10.07 4.15
CA SER A 68 22.97 9.30 4.34
C SER A 68 22.89 8.00 3.53
N GLY A 69 23.96 7.66 2.82
CA GLY A 69 24.07 6.41 2.06
C GLY A 69 23.55 6.50 0.62
N PRO A 70 23.40 5.36 -0.07
CA PRO A 70 23.03 5.34 -1.47
C PRO A 70 21.59 5.84 -1.70
N PRO A 71 21.26 6.31 -2.92
CA PRO A 71 19.91 6.64 -3.31
C PRO A 71 18.94 5.47 -3.08
N ARG A 72 17.75 5.77 -2.55
CA ARG A 72 16.68 4.79 -2.35
C ARG A 72 15.86 4.65 -3.61
N LYS A 73 15.60 3.42 -4.01
CA LYS A 73 14.66 3.11 -5.10
C LYS A 73 13.23 3.18 -4.57
N TYR A 74 12.48 4.15 -5.04
CA TYR A 74 11.06 4.32 -4.78
C TYR A 74 10.22 3.67 -5.88
N TYR A 75 9.05 3.20 -5.48
CA TYR A 75 8.02 2.65 -6.34
C TYR A 75 6.82 3.57 -6.31
N THR A 76 6.20 3.76 -7.48
CA THR A 76 4.96 4.53 -7.64
C THR A 76 3.99 3.76 -8.52
N LEU A 77 2.70 3.97 -8.30
CA LEU A 77 1.65 3.32 -9.08
C LEU A 77 1.54 3.97 -10.46
N THR A 78 1.49 3.17 -11.52
CA THR A 78 1.14 3.68 -12.85
C THR A 78 -0.39 3.77 -12.99
N GLU A 79 -0.86 4.37 -14.08
CA GLU A 79 -2.29 4.36 -14.41
C GLU A 79 -2.82 2.94 -14.62
N GLN A 80 -2.05 2.07 -15.29
CA GLN A 80 -2.36 0.65 -15.42
C GLN A 80 -2.44 -0.04 -14.05
N GLY A 81 -1.53 0.30 -13.13
CA GLY A 81 -1.56 -0.15 -11.74
C GLY A 81 -2.83 0.26 -11.00
N ARG A 82 -3.33 1.49 -11.23
CA ARG A 82 -4.57 2.00 -10.61
C ARG A 82 -5.79 1.22 -11.11
N GLN A 83 -5.86 0.98 -12.41
CA GLN A 83 -6.92 0.19 -13.01
C GLN A 83 -6.89 -1.26 -12.51
N SER A 84 -5.71 -1.87 -12.44
CA SER A 84 -5.51 -3.20 -11.88
C SER A 84 -5.97 -3.27 -10.42
N LEU A 85 -5.59 -2.29 -9.58
CA LEU A 85 -6.04 -2.22 -8.19
C LEU A 85 -7.57 -2.18 -8.07
N ASN A 86 -8.25 -1.37 -8.87
CA ASN A 86 -9.70 -1.25 -8.83
C ASN A 86 -10.40 -2.57 -9.23
N SER A 87 -9.90 -3.22 -10.29
CA SER A 87 -10.39 -4.53 -10.74
C SER A 87 -10.16 -5.62 -9.69
N GLN A 88 -8.95 -5.70 -9.14
CA GLN A 88 -8.58 -6.67 -8.10
C GLN A 88 -9.37 -6.46 -6.81
N ARG A 89 -9.62 -5.20 -6.40
CA ARG A 89 -10.45 -4.89 -5.24
C ARG A 89 -11.88 -5.37 -5.42
N THR A 90 -12.47 -5.13 -6.60
CA THR A 90 -13.83 -5.62 -6.92
C THR A 90 -13.89 -7.15 -6.89
N ALA A 91 -12.92 -7.80 -7.52
CA ALA A 91 -12.82 -9.26 -7.55
C ALA A 91 -12.64 -9.84 -6.13
N TRP A 92 -11.80 -9.23 -5.29
CA TRP A 92 -11.57 -9.64 -3.92
C TRP A 92 -12.84 -9.57 -3.06
N THR A 93 -13.59 -8.47 -3.15
CA THR A 93 -14.85 -8.31 -2.42
C THR A 93 -15.87 -9.38 -2.84
N ALA A 94 -16.00 -9.65 -4.14
CA ALA A 94 -16.90 -10.68 -4.64
C ALA A 94 -16.47 -12.09 -4.19
N PHE A 95 -15.18 -12.39 -4.29
CA PHE A 95 -14.60 -13.68 -3.92
C PHE A 95 -14.78 -13.98 -2.43
N THR A 96 -14.38 -13.05 -1.56
CA THR A 96 -14.50 -13.22 -0.10
C THR A 96 -15.94 -13.40 0.32
N LYS A 97 -16.87 -12.58 -0.22
CA LYS A 97 -18.31 -12.74 0.04
C LYS A 97 -18.81 -14.15 -0.35
N ALA A 98 -18.42 -14.66 -1.52
CA ALA A 98 -18.81 -15.98 -1.96
C ALA A 98 -18.24 -17.09 -1.06
N VAL A 99 -16.96 -16.99 -0.66
CA VAL A 99 -16.32 -17.93 0.26
C VAL A 99 -17.02 -17.94 1.62
N HIS A 100 -17.30 -16.77 2.20
CA HIS A 100 -18.01 -16.66 3.47
C HIS A 100 -19.41 -17.27 3.42
N ALA A 101 -20.15 -17.05 2.33
CA ALA A 101 -21.47 -17.66 2.12
C ALA A 101 -21.41 -19.20 2.06
N VAL A 102 -20.38 -19.76 1.41
CA VAL A 102 -20.19 -21.22 1.32
C VAL A 102 -19.78 -21.82 2.67
N LEU A 103 -18.95 -21.11 3.44
CA LEU A 103 -18.48 -21.56 4.75
C LEU A 103 -19.53 -21.38 5.87
N GLY A 104 -20.67 -20.74 5.59
CA GLY A 104 -21.72 -20.49 6.57
C GLY A 104 -21.33 -19.47 7.65
N SER A 105 -20.33 -18.62 7.39
CA SER A 105 -19.95 -17.55 8.31
C SER A 105 -20.75 -16.28 7.99
N ASP A 106 -21.76 -15.97 8.81
CA ASP A 106 -22.58 -14.75 8.69
C ASP A 106 -21.86 -13.47 9.17
N ASP A 107 -20.53 -13.48 9.28
CA ASP A 107 -19.76 -12.26 9.55
C ASP A 107 -19.61 -11.44 8.27
N THR A 108 -20.68 -10.73 7.92
CA THR A 108 -20.59 -9.59 7.02
C THR A 108 -19.65 -8.57 7.67
N PRO A 109 -18.51 -8.20 7.08
CA PRO A 109 -17.75 -7.07 7.60
C PRO A 109 -18.64 -5.83 7.41
N SER A 110 -19.13 -5.30 8.52
CA SER A 110 -19.80 -4.01 8.59
C SER A 110 -18.92 -3.00 7.82
N PRO A 111 -19.45 -2.30 6.80
CA PRO A 111 -18.68 -1.28 6.11
C PRO A 111 -18.25 -0.24 7.15
N ALA A 112 -16.94 -0.17 7.39
CA ALA A 112 -16.32 0.85 8.22
C ALA A 112 -16.92 2.23 7.87
N PRO A 113 -17.26 3.08 8.86
CA PRO A 113 -17.99 4.31 8.61
C PRO A 113 -17.17 5.20 7.67
N ALA A 114 -17.84 5.63 6.61
CA ALA A 114 -17.33 6.63 5.68
C ALA A 114 -16.78 7.84 6.45
N ALA A 115 -15.58 8.26 6.04
CA ALA A 115 -15.00 9.59 6.20
C ALA A 115 -15.76 10.56 7.12
N SER A 116 -15.38 10.59 8.40
CA SER A 116 -15.51 11.82 9.18
C SER A 116 -14.27 12.67 8.88
N SER A 117 -14.48 13.68 8.05
CA SER A 117 -13.53 14.75 7.76
C SER A 117 -12.98 15.35 9.06
N PRO A 118 -11.65 15.50 9.24
CA PRO A 118 -11.15 16.52 10.14
C PRO A 118 -11.08 17.85 9.40
N THR A 119 -11.85 18.80 9.90
CA THR A 119 -11.81 20.24 9.60
C THR A 119 -10.36 20.75 9.63
N PRO A 120 -9.91 21.59 8.68
CA PRO A 120 -8.58 22.18 8.77
C PRO A 120 -8.56 23.24 9.88
N THR A 121 -7.89 22.94 11.00
CA THR A 121 -7.50 23.94 11.99
C THR A 121 -6.44 24.85 11.38
N THR A 122 -6.78 26.11 11.20
CA THR A 122 -5.89 27.20 10.80
C THR A 122 -4.73 27.33 11.79
N LEU A 123 -3.50 27.00 11.37
CA LEU A 123 -2.30 27.46 12.07
C LEU A 123 -1.94 28.86 11.54
N THR A 124 -2.22 29.88 12.34
CA THR A 124 -1.69 31.23 12.17
C THR A 124 -0.19 31.23 12.46
N VAL A 125 0.65 31.37 11.42
CA VAL A 125 2.08 31.65 11.57
C VAL A 125 2.27 33.15 11.81
N GLN A 126 2.56 33.54 13.05
CA GLN A 126 3.02 34.90 13.35
C GLN A 126 4.46 35.08 12.85
N LYS A 127 4.62 35.89 11.80
CA LYS A 127 5.91 36.36 11.31
C LYS A 127 6.46 37.42 12.28
N THR A 128 7.37 37.02 13.16
CA THR A 128 8.12 37.97 14.01
C THR A 128 9.16 38.68 13.15
N VAL A 129 8.90 39.95 12.84
CA VAL A 129 9.89 40.85 12.22
C VAL A 129 10.86 41.29 13.33
N ARG A 130 12.11 40.85 13.25
CA ARG A 130 13.20 41.43 14.05
C ARG A 130 13.65 42.72 13.36
N ASN A 131 13.40 43.83 14.04
CA ASN A 131 13.91 45.15 13.71
C ASN A 131 15.33 45.27 14.29
N THR A 132 16.34 45.51 13.44
CA THR A 132 17.70 45.84 13.87
C THR A 132 17.95 47.30 13.55
N GLN A 133 18.04 48.13 14.59
CA GLN A 133 18.69 49.44 14.53
C GLN A 133 19.90 49.40 15.46
N ALA A 134 21.08 49.58 14.86
CA ALA A 134 22.22 50.33 15.37
C ALA A 134 23.25 50.44 14.23
#